data_AF-A0A6I9NHW6-F1
#
_entry.id   AF-A0A6I9NHW6-F1
#
_cell.length_a   1.000
_cell.length_b   1.000
_cell.length_c   1.000
_cell.angle_alpha   90.00
_cell.angle_beta   90.00
_cell.angle_gamma   90.00
#
_symmetry.space_group_name_H-M   'P 1'
#
loop_
_entity.id
_entity.type
_entity.pdbx_description
1 polymer ?
#
loop_
_entity_poly.entity_id
_entity_poly.type
_entity_poly.pdbx_seq_one_letter_code
_entity_poly.pdbx_strand_id
1 'polypeptide(L)'
;VVTLWYRAPEILLGCKYYSTAVDIWSLGCIFAEMLTKRALFPGDSEIDQLFRIFRTLGTPDETVWPGVTSMPDYKPSFPKWARQDLAKVVPILDEDGRELLG
;
A
#
# COMPACT_ATOMS: atom_id res chain seq x y z
N VAL A 1 -4.73 18.63 -9.14
CA VAL A 1 -3.47 17.85 -9.18
C VAL A 1 -3.25 17.26 -7.79
N VAL A 2 -3.62 16.00 -7.59
CA VAL A 2 -3.25 15.22 -6.39
C VAL A 2 -2.66 13.93 -6.94
N THR A 3 -1.38 13.70 -6.73
CA THR A 3 -0.68 12.50 -7.20
C THR A 3 -1.21 11.29 -6.43
N LEU A 4 -1.84 10.35 -7.15
CA LEU A 4 -2.50 9.17 -6.59
C LEU A 4 -1.53 8.20 -5.90
N TRP A 5 -0.24 8.26 -6.28
CA TRP A 5 0.79 7.28 -5.96
C TRP A 5 1.10 7.11 -4.47
N TYR A 6 0.77 8.12 -3.67
CA TYR A 6 1.04 8.15 -2.23
C TYR A 6 -0.21 7.90 -1.38
N ARG A 7 -1.37 7.61 -1.98
CA ARG A 7 -2.60 7.38 -1.21
C ARG A 7 -2.57 6.04 -0.49
N ALA A 8 -2.98 6.08 0.76
CA ALA A 8 -3.13 4.91 1.62
C ALA A 8 -4.32 4.03 1.20
N PRO A 9 -4.23 2.70 1.40
CA PRO A 9 -5.27 1.76 0.97
C PRO A 9 -6.63 2.02 1.63
N GLU A 10 -6.67 2.50 2.87
CA GLU A 10 -7.92 2.85 3.57
C GLU A 10 -8.67 3.99 2.90
N ILE A 11 -7.94 4.98 2.33
CA ILE A 11 -8.54 6.08 1.59
C ILE A 11 -9.11 5.55 0.27
N LEU A 12 -8.36 4.66 -0.40
CA LEU A 12 -8.78 4.03 -1.66
C LEU A 12 -9.97 3.06 -1.47
N LEU A 13 -10.15 2.54 -0.26
CA LEU A 13 -11.28 1.68 0.13
C LEU A 13 -12.49 2.47 0.67
N GLY A 14 -12.44 3.80 0.63
CA GLY A 14 -13.56 4.66 1.00
C GLY A 14 -13.70 4.93 2.50
N CYS A 15 -12.66 4.68 3.30
CA CYS A 15 -12.68 5.03 4.71
C CYS A 15 -12.74 6.55 4.87
N LYS A 16 -13.75 7.04 5.61
CA LYS A 16 -13.92 8.48 5.89
C LYS A 16 -13.05 8.98 7.04
N TYR A 17 -12.49 8.06 7.83
CA TYR A 17 -11.67 8.37 8.99
C TYR A 17 -10.21 8.45 8.57
N TYR A 18 -9.73 9.67 8.37
CA TYR A 18 -8.31 9.93 8.22
C TYR A 18 -7.65 9.83 9.60
N SER A 19 -6.58 9.04 9.68
CA SER A 19 -5.74 8.94 10.87
C SER A 19 -4.31 9.33 10.52
N THR A 20 -3.45 9.49 11.52
CA THR A 20 -2.01 9.74 11.30
C THR A 20 -1.31 8.64 10.50
N ALA A 21 -1.93 7.45 10.34
CA ALA A 21 -1.38 6.36 9.55
C ALA A 21 -1.27 6.69 8.05
N VAL A 22 -2.14 7.57 7.50
CA VAL A 22 -2.09 7.94 6.08
C VAL A 22 -0.83 8.73 5.75
N ASP A 23 -0.33 9.52 6.70
CA ASP A 23 0.91 10.28 6.57
C ASP A 23 2.12 9.34 6.63
N ILE A 24 2.11 8.36 7.55
CA ILE A 24 3.16 7.34 7.65
C ILE A 24 3.23 6.48 6.38
N TRP A 25 2.07 6.12 5.81
CA TRP A 25 2.00 5.41 4.53
C TRP A 25 2.65 6.22 3.41
N SER A 26 2.30 7.49 3.30
CA SER A 26 2.84 8.41 2.29
C SER A 26 4.36 8.54 2.44
N LEU A 27 4.85 8.68 3.68
CA LEU A 27 6.28 8.73 3.99
C LEU A 27 7.00 7.42 3.61
N GLY A 28 6.41 6.25 3.87
CA GLY A 28 6.97 4.96 3.46
C GLY A 28 7.09 4.83 1.94
N CYS A 29 6.08 5.28 1.20
CA CYS A 29 6.12 5.33 -0.26
C CYS A 29 7.24 6.25 -0.78
N ILE A 30 7.35 7.46 -0.22
CA ILE A 30 8.40 8.43 -0.58
C ILE A 30 9.79 7.88 -0.22
N PHE A 31 9.93 7.25 0.94
CA PHE A 31 11.19 6.65 1.38
C PHE A 31 11.67 5.55 0.43
N ALA A 32 10.78 4.63 0.06
CA ALA A 32 11.07 3.60 -0.93
C ALA A 32 11.40 4.19 -2.33
N GLU A 33 10.72 5.27 -2.72
CA GLU A 33 10.99 5.97 -3.97
C GLU A 33 12.36 6.66 -3.97
N MET A 34 12.78 7.28 -2.87
CA MET A 34 14.12 7.86 -2.75
C MET A 34 15.22 6.81 -2.92
N LEU A 35 15.00 5.60 -2.41
CA LEU A 35 15.97 4.51 -2.49
C LEU A 35 16.04 3.88 -3.87
N THR A 36 14.89 3.62 -4.49
CA THR A 36 14.81 2.95 -5.80
C THR A 36 14.88 3.92 -6.98
N LYS A 37 14.77 5.24 -6.72
CA LYS A 37 14.61 6.33 -7.69
C LYS A 37 13.40 6.13 -8.62
N ARG A 38 12.41 5.34 -8.18
CA ARG A 38 11.20 5.00 -8.91
C ARG A 38 10.01 4.98 -7.95
N ALA A 39 8.87 5.48 -8.39
CA ALA A 39 7.65 5.44 -7.59
C ALA A 39 7.31 4.00 -7.20
N LEU A 40 7.02 3.78 -5.91
CA LEU A 40 6.73 2.46 -5.37
C LEU A 40 5.43 1.88 -5.96
N PHE A 41 4.41 2.72 -6.07
CA PHE A 41 3.09 2.36 -6.59
C PHE A 41 2.62 3.40 -7.62
N PRO A 42 3.05 3.33 -8.88
CA PRO A 42 2.63 4.25 -9.92
C PRO A 42 1.27 3.82 -10.49
N GLY A 43 0.18 4.13 -9.78
CA GLY A 43 -1.18 3.83 -10.23
C GLY A 43 -1.75 4.91 -11.16
N ASP A 44 -2.47 4.46 -12.20
CA ASP A 44 -3.14 5.34 -13.17
C ASP A 44 -4.61 5.62 -12.82
N SER A 45 -5.19 4.86 -11.88
CA SER A 45 -6.55 5.02 -11.36
C SER A 45 -6.64 4.47 -9.93
N GLU A 46 -7.66 4.85 -9.15
CA GLU A 46 -7.80 4.45 -7.73
C GLU A 46 -7.76 2.92 -7.57
N ILE A 47 -8.42 2.20 -8.48
CA ILE A 47 -8.42 0.74 -8.48
C ILE A 47 -7.06 0.14 -8.87
N ASP A 48 -6.36 0.75 -9.85
CA ASP A 48 -5.03 0.30 -10.26
C ASP A 48 -4.00 0.53 -9.14
N GLN A 49 -4.08 1.68 -8.47
CA GLN A 49 -3.28 1.99 -7.29
C GLN A 49 -3.49 0.93 -6.20
N LEU A 50 -4.75 0.63 -5.87
CA LEU A 50 -5.10 -0.37 -4.88
C LEU A 50 -4.56 -1.76 -5.25
N PHE A 51 -4.71 -2.16 -6.51
CA PHE A 51 -4.21 -3.45 -6.99
C PHE A 51 -2.68 -3.53 -6.97
N ARG A 52 -1.95 -2.44 -7.24
CA ARG A 52 -0.49 -2.41 -7.12
C ARG A 52 -0.03 -2.59 -5.67
N ILE A 53 -0.75 -1.96 -4.74
CA ILE A 53 -0.52 -2.13 -3.31
C ILE A 53 -0.73 -3.61 -2.94
N PHE A 54 -1.87 -4.20 -3.31
CA PHE A 54 -2.18 -5.59 -2.97
C PHE A 54 -1.24 -6.59 -3.64
N ARG A 55 -0.78 -6.32 -4.87
CA ARG A 55 0.23 -7.16 -5.54
C ARG A 55 1.56 -7.21 -4.81
N THR A 56 1.88 -6.17 -4.04
CA THR A 56 3.17 -6.02 -3.35
C THR A 56 3.06 -6.44 -1.89
N LEU A 57 2.06 -5.93 -1.16
CA LEU A 57 1.86 -6.20 0.26
C LEU A 57 0.92 -7.38 0.55
N GLY A 58 0.29 -7.93 -0.48
CA GLY A 58 -0.76 -8.94 -0.36
C GLY A 58 -2.15 -8.31 -0.31
N THR A 59 -3.17 -9.06 -0.72
CA THR A 59 -4.56 -8.65 -0.55
C THR A 59 -4.93 -8.77 0.93
N PRO A 60 -5.34 -7.69 1.60
CA PRO A 60 -5.69 -7.74 3.01
C PRO A 60 -6.93 -8.61 3.23
N ASP A 61 -6.93 -9.34 4.34
CA ASP A 61 -8.07 -10.10 4.83
C ASP A 61 -8.37 -9.73 6.30
N GLU A 62 -9.41 -10.31 6.87
CA GLU A 62 -9.82 -10.05 8.26
C GLU A 62 -8.78 -10.49 9.31
N THR A 63 -7.77 -11.28 8.94
CA THR A 63 -6.70 -11.70 9.85
C THR A 63 -5.61 -10.65 9.97
N VAL A 64 -5.23 -10.03 8.84
CA VAL A 64 -4.20 -8.99 8.78
C VAL A 64 -4.82 -7.61 9.06
N TRP A 65 -6.04 -7.38 8.60
CA TRP A 65 -6.76 -6.13 8.78
C TRP A 65 -8.22 -6.38 9.17
N PRO A 66 -8.50 -6.49 10.48
CA PRO A 66 -9.86 -6.64 10.98
C PRO A 66 -10.76 -5.48 10.54
N GLY A 67 -11.88 -5.80 9.91
CA GLY A 67 -12.86 -4.83 9.38
C GLY A 67 -12.63 -4.39 7.94
N VAL A 68 -11.59 -4.86 7.25
CA VAL A 68 -11.32 -4.49 5.85
C VAL A 68 -12.47 -4.89 4.91
N THR A 69 -13.14 -6.01 5.18
CA THR A 69 -14.27 -6.48 4.37
C THR A 69 -15.53 -5.64 4.53
N SER A 70 -15.59 -4.83 5.60
CA SER A 70 -16.71 -3.92 5.88
C SER A 70 -16.52 -2.53 5.27
N MET A 71 -15.40 -2.28 4.58
CA MET A 71 -15.14 -0.98 3.96
C MET A 71 -16.07 -0.73 2.76
N PRO A 72 -16.49 0.53 2.51
CA PRO A 72 -17.47 0.86 1.48
C PRO A 72 -17.09 0.36 0.08
N ASP A 73 -15.81 0.50 -0.29
CA ASP A 73 -15.32 0.16 -1.63
C ASP A 73 -14.60 -1.19 -1.68
N TYR A 74 -14.58 -1.94 -0.56
CA TYR A 74 -14.08 -3.31 -0.58
C TYR A 74 -15.00 -4.25 -1.35
N LYS A 75 -14.43 -5.06 -2.25
CA LYS A 75 -15.17 -6.06 -3.03
C LYS A 75 -14.59 -7.46 -2.77
N PRO A 76 -15.42 -8.44 -2.39
CA PRO A 76 -14.97 -9.84 -2.25
C PRO A 76 -14.43 -10.45 -3.55
N SER A 77 -14.76 -9.86 -4.70
CA SER A 77 -14.27 -10.25 -6.03
C SER A 77 -12.86 -9.74 -6.33
N PHE A 78 -12.21 -9.02 -5.41
CA PHE A 78 -10.83 -8.60 -5.61
C PHE A 78 -9.90 -9.81 -5.72
N PRO A 79 -8.88 -9.75 -6.60
CA PRO A 79 -7.91 -10.81 -6.71
C PRO A 79 -7.15 -10.98 -5.38
N LYS A 80 -6.86 -12.22 -5.02
CA LYS A 80 -6.06 -12.55 -3.83
C LYS A 80 -4.61 -12.69 -4.23
N TRP A 81 -3.79 -11.69 -3.90
CA TRP A 81 -2.35 -11.70 -4.10
C TRP A 81 -1.63 -12.07 -2.80
N ALA A 82 -0.56 -12.84 -2.91
CA ALA A 82 0.34 -13.11 -1.81
C ALA A 82 1.29 -11.93 -1.60
N ARG A 83 1.64 -11.64 -0.33
CA ARG A 83 2.63 -10.63 0.02
C ARG A 83 3.98 -10.97 -0.61
N GLN A 84 4.58 -10.00 -1.30
CA GLN A 84 5.94 -10.11 -1.79
C GLN A 84 6.93 -9.75 -0.69
N ASP A 85 8.12 -10.33 -0.79
CA ASP A 85 9.23 -9.97 0.05
C ASP A 85 9.70 -8.55 -0.29
N LEU A 86 9.69 -7.65 0.71
CA LEU A 86 10.15 -6.27 0.58
C LEU A 86 11.60 -6.19 0.11
N ALA A 87 12.42 -7.21 0.38
CA ALA A 87 13.79 -7.31 -0.14
C ALA A 87 13.85 -7.34 -1.67
N LYS A 88 12.81 -7.86 -2.34
CA LYS A 88 12.72 -7.87 -3.81
C LYS A 88 12.20 -6.54 -4.36
N VAL A 89 11.43 -5.81 -3.56
CA VAL A 89 10.82 -4.54 -3.94
C VAL A 89 11.81 -3.38 -3.76
N VAL A 90 12.56 -3.38 -2.66
CA VAL A 90 13.56 -2.37 -2.31
C VAL A 90 14.90 -3.08 -2.01
N PRO A 91 15.62 -3.57 -3.03
CA PRO A 91 16.81 -4.40 -2.84
C PRO A 91 17.99 -3.66 -2.21
N ILE A 92 17.98 -2.33 -2.27
CA ILE A 92 19.03 -1.45 -1.73
C ILE A 92 18.89 -1.29 -0.20
N LEU A 93 17.74 -1.66 0.36
CA LEU A 93 17.43 -1.48 1.77
C LEU A 93 18.12 -2.54 2.63
N ASP A 94 18.84 -2.08 3.65
CA ASP A 94 19.40 -2.87 4.73
C ASP A 94 18.30 -3.45 5.63
N GLU A 95 18.68 -4.34 6.53
CA GLU A 95 17.72 -5.09 7.37
C GLU A 95 16.90 -4.15 8.28
N ASP A 96 17.56 -3.15 8.87
CA ASP A 96 16.93 -2.10 9.69
C ASP A 96 15.91 -1.27 8.89
N GLY A 97 16.24 -0.93 7.65
CA GLY A 97 15.32 -0.22 6.76
C GLY A 97 14.09 -1.06 6.38
N ARG A 98 14.26 -2.39 6.23
CA ARG A 98 13.15 -3.31 5.91
C ARG A 98 12.20 -3.47 7.09
N GLU A 99 12.73 -3.51 8.31
CA GLU A 99 11.91 -3.54 9.52
C GLU A 99 11.06 -2.27 9.66
N LEU A 100 11.62 -1.11 9.30
CA LEU A 100 10.87 0.15 9.33
C LEU A 100 9.70 0.21 8.32
N LEU A 101 9.80 -0.53 7.20
CA LEU A 101 8.77 -0.56 6.14
C LEU A 101 7.81 -1.76 6.22
N GLY A 102 8.11 -2.77 7.04
CA GLY A 102 7.46 -4.09 7.04
C GLY A 102 6.27 -4.21 7.99
#